data_AF-A0A0S1NF78-F1
#
_entry.id   AF-A0A0S1NF78-F1
#
_cell.length_a   1.000
_cell.length_b   1.000
_cell.length_c   1.000
_cell.angle_alpha   90.00
_cell.angle_beta   90.00
_cell.angle_gamma   90.00
#
_symmetry.space_group_name_H-M   'P 1'
#
loop_
_entity.id
_entity.type
_entity.pdbx_description
1 polymer ?
#
loop_
_entity_poly.entity_id
_entity_poly.type
_entity_poly.pdbx_seq_one_letter_code
_entity_poly.pdbx_strand_id
1 'polypeptide(L)'
;DGHAFAKIAPASRRGELAGERDRLIWLKGRGVACPEVINWQEEQEGACLVITAIPGVPAADLSGADLLKAWPSMGQQLGAVHSLSV
;
A
#
# COMPACT_ATOMS: atom_id res chain seq x y z
N ASP A 1 -11.13 -11.90 -8.74
CA ASP A 1 -11.20 -10.87 -9.80
C ASP A 1 -9.94 -10.01 -9.88
N GLY A 2 -9.08 -10.00 -8.84
CA GLY A 2 -7.84 -9.22 -8.82
C GLY A 2 -8.04 -7.80 -8.30
N HIS A 3 -9.21 -7.49 -7.72
CA HIS A 3 -9.53 -6.17 -7.20
C HIS A 3 -9.14 -5.94 -5.73
N ALA A 4 -8.77 -7.00 -5.01
CA ALA A 4 -8.37 -6.93 -3.62
C ALA A 4 -7.26 -7.93 -3.27
N PHE A 5 -6.48 -7.59 -2.26
CA PHE A 5 -5.45 -8.45 -1.68
C PHE A 5 -5.66 -8.56 -0.17
N ALA A 6 -5.38 -9.75 0.38
CA ALA A 6 -5.39 -10.00 1.81
C ALA A 6 -3.97 -10.23 2.32
N LYS A 7 -3.61 -9.51 3.39
CA LYS A 7 -2.39 -9.74 4.17
C LYS A 7 -2.78 -10.38 5.49
N ILE A 8 -2.14 -11.51 5.83
CA ILE A 8 -2.44 -12.27 7.04
C ILE A 8 -1.18 -12.35 7.90
N ALA A 9 -1.31 -12.06 9.19
CA ALA A 9 -0.22 -12.13 10.13
C ALA A 9 -0.61 -12.99 11.35
N PRO A 10 0.30 -13.83 11.88
CA PRO A 10 0.08 -14.52 13.14
C PRO A 10 0.04 -13.52 14.31
N ALA A 11 -0.44 -13.96 15.47
CA ALA A 11 -0.56 -13.13 16.67
C ALA A 11 0.71 -12.34 17.02
N SER A 12 1.89 -12.94 16.85
CA SER A 12 3.19 -12.30 17.13
C SER A 12 3.52 -11.10 16.23
N ARG A 13 2.91 -10.99 15.04
CA ARG A 13 3.10 -9.88 14.09
C ARG A 13 1.86 -9.03 13.87
N ARG A 14 0.82 -9.27 14.67
CA ARG A 14 -0.45 -8.55 14.56
C ARG A 14 -0.28 -7.04 14.68
N GLY A 15 0.55 -6.59 15.63
CA GLY A 15 0.81 -5.17 15.84
C GLY A 15 1.44 -4.49 14.62
N GLU A 16 2.33 -5.19 13.89
CA GLU A 16 2.92 -4.68 12.66
C GLU A 16 1.85 -4.48 11.58
N LEU A 17 0.96 -5.47 11.41
CA LEU A 17 -0.10 -5.42 10.41
C LEU A 17 -1.17 -4.38 10.75
N ALA A 18 -1.53 -4.22 12.03
CA ALA A 18 -2.38 -3.13 12.50
C ALA A 18 -1.74 -1.77 12.22
N GLY A 19 -0.43 -1.64 12.46
CA GLY A 19 0.30 -0.43 12.10
C GLY A 19 0.29 -0.16 10.59
N GLU A 20 0.33 -1.18 9.73
CA GLU A 20 0.18 -1.00 8.28
C GLU A 20 -1.22 -0.47 7.93
N ARG A 21 -2.27 -1.09 8.47
CA ARG A 21 -3.67 -0.61 8.32
C ARG A 21 -3.77 0.87 8.68
N ASP A 22 -3.22 1.26 9.83
CA ASP A 22 -3.31 2.64 10.33
C ASP A 22 -2.57 3.62 9.42
N ARG A 23 -1.40 3.23 8.88
CA ARG A 23 -0.67 4.03 7.89
C ARG A 23 -1.47 4.21 6.60
N LEU A 24 -2.15 3.17 6.10
CA LEU A 24 -3.00 3.26 4.91
C LEU A 24 -4.22 4.15 5.14
N ILE A 25 -4.87 4.04 6.31
CA ILE A 25 -5.99 4.92 6.69
C ILE A 25 -5.50 6.38 6.77
N TRP A 26 -4.35 6.62 7.38
CA TRP A 26 -3.77 7.96 7.49
C TRP A 26 -3.44 8.57 6.12
N LEU A 27 -2.91 7.76 5.19
CA LEU A 27 -2.46 8.22 3.88
C LEU A 27 -3.62 8.53 2.92
N LYS A 28 -4.81 7.93 3.14
CA LYS A 28 -5.99 8.11 2.31
C LYS A 28 -6.33 9.59 2.14
N GLY A 29 -6.45 10.02 0.88
CA GLY A 29 -6.81 11.40 0.52
C GLY A 29 -5.67 12.43 0.64
N ARG A 30 -4.44 12.02 0.94
CA ARG A 30 -3.29 12.94 1.09
C ARG A 30 -2.44 13.14 -0.17
N GLY A 31 -2.96 12.79 -1.35
CA GLY A 31 -2.26 13.01 -2.63
C GLY A 31 -1.18 11.98 -2.97
N VAL A 32 -1.04 10.92 -2.17
CA VAL A 32 -0.19 9.76 -2.47
C VAL A 32 -1.08 8.60 -2.90
N ALA A 33 -0.76 7.96 -4.03
CA ALA A 33 -1.46 6.77 -4.46
C ALA A 33 -1.14 5.59 -3.52
N CYS A 34 -2.15 5.10 -2.80
CA CYS A 34 -2.02 3.96 -1.90
C CYS A 34 -3.27 3.07 -1.94
N PRO A 35 -3.13 1.78 -1.58
CA PRO A 35 -4.29 0.91 -1.41
C PRO A 35 -5.27 1.47 -0.39
N GLU A 36 -6.57 1.21 -0.59
CA GLU A 36 -7.60 1.52 0.39
C GLU A 36 -7.92 0.28 1.23
N VAL A 37 -8.13 0.49 2.54
CA VAL A 37 -8.58 -0.58 3.44
C VAL A 37 -10.03 -0.91 3.15
N ILE A 38 -10.29 -2.17 2.77
CA ILE A 38 -11.63 -2.72 2.56
C ILE A 38 -12.14 -3.34 3.86
N ASN A 39 -11.29 -4.11 4.56
CA ASN A 39 -11.67 -4.80 5.78
C ASN A 39 -10.47 -5.04 6.71
N TRP A 40 -10.75 -5.14 8.00
CA TRP A 40 -9.82 -5.57 9.04
C TRP A 40 -10.49 -6.62 9.92
N GLN A 41 -9.83 -7.76 10.11
CA GLN A 41 -10.27 -8.82 11.00
C GLN A 41 -9.14 -9.17 11.97
N GLU A 42 -9.47 -9.32 13.23
CA GLU A 42 -8.53 -9.66 14.29
C GLU A 42 -9.14 -10.75 15.16
N GLU A 43 -8.38 -11.83 15.37
CA GLU A 43 -8.79 -13.02 16.13
C GLU A 43 -7.65 -13.47 17.03
N GLN A 44 -7.86 -14.45 17.91
CA GLN A 44 -6.82 -14.91 18.83
C GLN A 44 -5.55 -15.38 18.11
N GLU A 45 -5.68 -16.05 16.97
CA GLU A 45 -4.56 -16.60 16.20
C GLU A 45 -3.76 -15.56 15.38
N GLY A 46 -4.34 -14.38 15.12
CA GLY A 46 -3.73 -13.43 14.19
C GLY A 46 -4.66 -12.33 13.69
N ALA A 47 -4.32 -11.76 12.55
CA ALA A 47 -5.15 -10.75 11.90
C ALA A 47 -5.06 -10.82 10.37
N CYS A 48 -6.07 -10.29 9.72
CA CYS A 48 -6.20 -10.17 8.27
C CYS A 48 -6.56 -8.72 7.89
N LEU A 49 -5.77 -8.15 6.98
CA LEU A 49 -6.00 -6.85 6.38
C LEU A 49 -6.34 -7.04 4.90
N VAL A 50 -7.55 -6.64 4.49
CA VAL A 50 -7.98 -6.67 3.09
C VAL A 50 -7.91 -5.26 2.52
N ILE A 51 -7.23 -5.11 1.38
CA ILE A 51 -6.99 -3.83 0.70
C ILE A 51 -7.36 -3.90 -0.78
N THR A 52 -7.64 -2.76 -1.39
CA THR A 52 -7.81 -2.68 -2.85
C THR A 52 -6.51 -3.01 -3.59
N ALA A 53 -6.64 -3.57 -4.78
CA ALA A 53 -5.53 -3.66 -5.72
C ALA A 53 -5.18 -2.27 -6.27
N ILE A 54 -3.89 -2.00 -6.48
CA ILE A 54 -3.44 -0.86 -7.28
C ILE A 54 -3.31 -1.32 -8.72
N PRO A 55 -4.07 -0.73 -9.67
CA PRO A 55 -3.93 -1.09 -11.08
C PRO A 55 -2.58 -0.63 -11.61
N GLY A 56 -1.92 -1.50 -12.38
CA GLY A 56 -0.65 -1.19 -13.03
C GLY A 56 0.31 -2.36 -13.03
N VAL A 57 1.55 -2.07 -13.41
CA VAL A 57 2.67 -3.02 -13.42
C VAL A 57 3.66 -2.56 -12.35
N PRO A 58 4.16 -3.45 -11.47
CA PRO A 58 5.21 -3.11 -10.53
C PRO A 58 6.42 -2.54 -11.27
N ALA A 59 7.02 -1.46 -10.75
CA ALA A 59 8.17 -0.82 -11.40
C ALA A 59 9.36 -1.79 -11.59
N ALA A 60 9.49 -2.79 -10.71
CA ALA A 60 10.49 -3.85 -10.81
C ALA A 60 10.33 -4.77 -12.04
N ASP A 61 9.13 -4.82 -12.61
CA ASP A 61 8.81 -5.65 -13.78
C ASP A 61 8.88 -4.86 -15.09
N LEU A 62 9.18 -3.55 -15.03
CA LEU A 62 9.30 -2.72 -16.23
C LEU A 62 10.61 -2.99 -16.97
N SER A 63 10.55 -2.91 -18.30
CA SER A 63 11.76 -2.83 -19.13
C SER A 63 12.56 -1.57 -18.78
N GLY A 64 13.87 -1.56 -19.04
CA GLY A 64 14.69 -0.37 -18.78
C GLY A 64 14.19 0.89 -19.52
N ALA A 65 13.68 0.72 -20.75
CA ALA A 65 13.12 1.83 -21.53
C ALA A 65 11.82 2.37 -20.91
N ASP A 66 10.95 1.51 -20.40
CA ASP A 66 9.69 1.94 -19.77
C ASP A 66 9.91 2.49 -18.37
N LEU A 67 10.89 1.96 -17.62
CA LEU A 67 11.30 2.52 -16.34
C LEU A 67 11.82 3.96 -16.50
N LEU A 68 12.64 4.23 -17.53
CA LEU A 68 13.10 5.59 -17.85
C LEU A 68 11.94 6.53 -18.18
N LYS A 69 10.92 6.07 -18.91
CA LYS A 69 9.70 6.86 -19.18
C LYS A 69 8.89 7.11 -17.90
N ALA A 70 8.80 6.13 -17.00
CA ALA A 70 8.08 6.23 -15.74
C ALA A 70 8.84 7.02 -14.65
N TRP A 71 10.14 7.26 -14.83
CA TRP A 71 10.98 7.88 -13.81
C TRP A 71 10.46 9.22 -13.27
N PRO A 72 9.99 10.17 -14.11
CA PRO A 72 9.46 11.43 -13.61
C PRO A 72 8.24 11.26 -12.69
N SER A 73 7.35 10.31 -12.99
CA SER A 73 6.16 10.09 -12.15
C SER A 73 6.50 9.45 -10.81
N MET A 74 7.48 8.54 -10.77
CA MET A 74 8.00 8.00 -9.50
C MET A 74 8.61 9.11 -8.63
N GLY A 75 9.39 10.01 -9.24
CA GLY A 75 9.93 11.19 -8.56
C GLY A 75 8.83 12.09 -7.98
N GLN A 76 7.75 12.32 -8.74
CA GLN A 76 6.59 13.07 -8.26
C GLN A 76 5.88 12.40 -7.08
N GLN A 77 5.67 11.08 -7.13
CA GLN A 77 5.03 10.34 -6.03
C GLN A 77 5.88 10.36 -4.76
N LEU A 78 7.20 10.20 -4.87
CA LEU A 78 8.11 10.35 -3.74
C LEU A 78 8.10 11.78 -3.18
N GLY A 79 8.07 12.79 -4.06
CA GLY A 79 7.92 14.19 -3.66
C GLY A 79 6.62 14.44 -2.88
N ALA A 80 5.50 13.85 -3.32
CA ALA A 80 4.22 13.94 -2.62
C ALA A 80 4.25 13.31 -1.22
N VAL A 81 4.96 12.19 -1.05
CA VAL A 81 5.17 11.59 0.28
C VAL A 81 5.98 12.52 1.17
N HIS A 82 7.07 13.09 0.65
CA HIS A 82 7.94 13.98 1.43
C HIS A 82 7.33 15.34 1.74
N SER A 83 6.26 15.74 1.06
CA SER A 83 5.54 16.99 1.35
C SER A 83 4.41 16.83 2.39
N LEU A 84 4.14 15.60 2.84
CA LEU A 84 3.12 15.36 3.87
C LEU A 84 3.54 15.99 5.20
N SER A 85 2.62 16.74 5.81
CA SER A 85 2.76 17.18 7.19
C SER A 85 2.60 15.99 8.14
N VAL A 86 3.60 15.80 9.00
CA VAL A 86 3.60 14.80 10.09
C VAL A 86 2.95 15.34 11.35
#